data_AF-A0A5A8AK31-F1
#
_entry.id   AF-A0A5A8AK31-F1
#
_cell.length_a   1.000
_cell.length_b   1.000
_cell.length_c   1.000
_cell.angle_alpha   90.00
_cell.angle_beta   90.00
_cell.angle_gamma   90.00
#
_symmetry.space_group_name_H-M   'P 1'
#
loop_
_entity.id
_entity.type
_entity.pdbx_description
1 polymer ?
#
loop_
_entity_poly.entity_id
_entity_poly.type
_entity_poly.pdbx_seq_one_letter_code
_entity_poly.pdbx_strand_id
1 'polypeptide(L)'
;MSTPLNTIFSWFEEGDSPTGSQFRQTFSSFRHLDEKIRINEVAGLPEALQNTFPDTAFAEHLKDQNAHDAVLAKLNASNLTPAHVDQWKQKLQINLAATIDGAEETGNVFTKKQTAEIVDKLQAKDNEILEHIVKINEMLICDDMDLDQLQEIVNYIKESRKQIGSLRETLVNGISDDKIRLLGNYSGWGISTYQNQFNDLVFGKIKNIEKEFASEKIIYEQRVRGNSSIKHDLDTLSFVIDAYDTVTLFTVPLKVRRIDPNNIEVLFDSIPPNIIQLTIKKI
;
A
#
# COMPACT_ATOMS: atom_id res chain seq x y z
N MET A 1 -15.97 122.31 21.94
CA MET A 1 -17.31 122.04 22.51
C MET A 1 -18.32 122.63 21.57
N SER A 2 -19.27 121.84 21.08
CA SER A 2 -20.37 122.36 20.26
C SER A 2 -21.31 123.19 21.11
N THR A 3 -21.82 124.28 20.57
CA THR A 3 -22.83 125.11 21.23
C THR A 3 -24.07 124.25 21.52
N PRO A 4 -24.64 124.26 22.74
CA PRO A 4 -25.84 123.50 23.05
C PRO A 4 -26.98 123.85 22.08
N LEU A 5 -27.76 122.85 21.68
CA LEU A 5 -28.81 123.02 20.68
C LEU A 5 -29.85 124.08 21.10
N ASN A 6 -30.19 124.13 22.39
CA ASN A 6 -31.11 125.13 22.93
C ASN A 6 -30.55 126.57 22.81
N THR A 7 -29.23 126.75 22.90
CA THR A 7 -28.57 128.03 22.67
C THR A 7 -28.55 128.39 21.19
N ILE A 8 -28.44 127.40 20.30
CA ILE A 8 -28.58 127.64 18.86
C ILE A 8 -30.02 128.06 18.53
N PHE A 9 -31.02 127.39 19.10
CA PHE A 9 -32.43 127.71 18.87
C PHE A 9 -32.80 129.13 19.28
N SER A 10 -32.25 129.65 20.38
CA SER A 10 -32.53 131.01 20.83
C SER A 10 -31.99 132.10 19.88
N TRP A 11 -31.19 131.77 18.87
CA TRP A 11 -30.73 132.73 17.86
C TRP A 11 -31.68 132.87 16.66
N PHE A 12 -32.69 132.02 16.59
CA PHE A 12 -33.65 131.93 15.48
C PHE A 12 -35.11 132.04 15.96
N GLU A 13 -35.34 132.62 17.15
CA GLU A 13 -36.68 132.94 17.65
C GLU A 13 -37.33 134.06 16.82
N GLU A 14 -38.65 134.18 16.92
CA GLU A 14 -39.40 135.17 16.16
C GLU A 14 -38.96 136.60 16.54
N GLY A 15 -38.48 137.35 15.54
CA GLY A 15 -37.95 138.71 15.74
C GLY A 15 -36.44 138.78 15.95
N ASP A 16 -35.76 137.65 16.16
CA ASP A 16 -34.31 137.59 16.31
C ASP A 16 -33.59 137.27 14.98
N SER A 17 -32.35 137.71 14.86
CA SER A 17 -31.50 137.42 13.70
C SER A 17 -30.09 137.03 14.15
N PRO A 18 -29.58 135.85 13.75
CA PRO A 18 -28.25 135.42 14.16
C PRO A 18 -27.19 136.30 13.52
N THR A 19 -26.14 136.60 14.28
CA THR A 19 -24.90 137.14 13.72
C THR A 19 -24.25 136.13 12.78
N GLY A 20 -23.39 136.59 11.86
CA GLY A 20 -22.66 135.69 10.96
C GLY A 20 -21.79 134.64 11.67
N SER A 21 -21.37 134.91 12.91
CA SER A 21 -20.67 133.94 13.76
C SER A 21 -21.61 132.85 14.28
N GLN A 22 -22.77 133.25 14.82
CA GLN A 22 -23.82 132.35 15.29
C GLN A 22 -24.31 131.44 14.15
N PHE A 23 -24.54 132.01 12.97
CA PHE A 23 -24.94 131.25 11.79
C PHE A 23 -23.90 130.18 11.41
N ARG A 24 -22.61 130.52 11.36
CA ARG A 24 -21.55 129.53 11.09
C ARG A 24 -21.49 128.45 12.15
N GLN A 25 -21.65 128.80 13.43
CA GLN A 25 -21.67 127.83 14.52
C GLN A 25 -22.84 126.84 14.42
N THR A 26 -24.01 127.28 13.95
CA THR A 26 -25.14 126.39 13.67
C THR A 26 -24.77 125.31 12.67
N PHE A 27 -24.24 125.68 11.50
CA PHE A 27 -23.92 124.69 10.46
C PHE A 27 -22.71 123.82 10.82
N SER A 28 -21.71 124.36 11.52
CA SER A 28 -20.58 123.58 12.03
C SER A 28 -20.95 122.62 13.16
N SER A 29 -22.16 122.72 13.74
CA SER A 29 -22.65 121.78 14.74
C SER A 29 -23.22 120.49 14.13
N PHE A 30 -23.61 120.52 12.85
CA PHE A 30 -24.06 119.35 12.11
C PHE A 30 -22.89 118.62 11.46
N ARG A 31 -22.98 117.28 11.39
CA ARG A 31 -22.05 116.45 10.60
C ARG A 31 -22.48 116.44 9.14
N HIS A 32 -21.52 116.46 8.23
CA HIS A 32 -21.79 116.29 6.80
C HIS A 32 -21.85 114.79 6.43
N LEU A 33 -22.60 114.44 5.38
CA LEU A 33 -22.82 113.04 4.97
C LEU A 33 -21.55 112.35 4.44
N ASP A 34 -20.60 113.13 3.93
CA ASP A 34 -19.30 112.68 3.45
C ASP A 34 -18.28 112.45 4.57
N GLU A 35 -18.58 112.88 5.80
CA GLU A 35 -17.75 112.59 6.96
C GLU A 35 -17.99 111.17 7.49
N LYS A 36 -16.92 110.37 7.55
CA LYS A 36 -16.96 109.05 8.19
C LYS A 36 -17.09 109.21 9.71
N ILE A 37 -18.10 108.58 10.29
CA ILE A 37 -18.26 108.49 11.75
C ILE A 37 -17.25 107.48 12.30
N ARG A 38 -16.42 107.89 13.25
CA ARG A 38 -15.51 106.97 13.92
C ARG A 38 -16.27 106.15 14.96
N ILE A 39 -15.88 104.90 15.14
CA ILE A 39 -16.54 103.95 16.05
C ILE A 39 -16.65 104.47 17.49
N ASN A 40 -15.66 105.23 17.95
CA ASN A 40 -15.60 105.82 19.28
C ASN A 40 -16.44 107.10 19.44
N GLU A 41 -16.99 107.63 18.36
CA GLU A 41 -17.91 108.78 18.39
C GLU A 41 -19.38 108.36 18.58
N VAL A 42 -19.67 107.07 18.42
CA VAL A 42 -21.01 106.50 18.63
C VAL A 42 -21.10 105.94 20.05
N ALA A 43 -21.86 106.62 20.90
CA ALA A 43 -22.06 106.18 22.28
C ALA A 43 -22.65 104.76 22.33
N GLY A 44 -22.04 103.87 23.13
CA GLY A 44 -22.49 102.49 23.31
C GLY A 44 -22.05 101.50 22.23
N LEU A 45 -21.53 101.96 21.09
CA LEU A 45 -21.10 101.08 20.00
C LEU A 45 -19.80 100.31 20.34
N PRO A 46 -18.74 100.93 20.89
CA PRO A 46 -17.56 100.20 21.34
C PRO A 46 -17.90 99.12 22.38
N GLU A 47 -18.77 99.45 23.34
CA GLU A 47 -19.20 98.52 24.38
C GLU A 47 -20.01 97.36 23.81
N ALA A 48 -20.91 97.62 22.85
CA ALA A 48 -21.69 96.58 22.18
C ALA A 48 -20.80 95.60 21.40
N LEU A 49 -19.73 96.11 20.76
CA LEU A 49 -18.77 95.27 20.03
C LEU A 49 -17.93 94.44 21.00
N GLN A 50 -17.44 95.05 22.08
CA GLN A 50 -16.71 94.33 23.13
C GLN A 50 -17.55 93.22 23.76
N ASN A 51 -18.87 93.44 23.91
CA ASN A 51 -19.80 92.43 24.42
C ASN A 51 -20.07 91.29 23.43
N THR A 52 -19.93 91.54 22.12
CA THR A 52 -20.15 90.51 21.08
C THR A 52 -18.94 89.60 20.96
N PHE A 53 -17.74 90.17 21.02
CA PHE A 53 -16.50 89.42 20.98
C PHE A 53 -15.43 90.14 21.79
N PRO A 54 -15.22 89.75 23.06
CA PRO A 54 -14.20 90.39 23.88
C PRO A 54 -12.82 90.14 23.29
N ASP A 55 -12.00 91.18 23.16
CA ASP A 55 -10.59 91.08 22.77
C ASP A 55 -9.83 90.05 23.63
N THR A 56 -10.22 89.90 24.89
CA THR A 56 -9.68 88.90 25.81
C THR A 56 -10.00 87.48 25.36
N ALA A 57 -11.25 87.21 24.96
CA ALA A 57 -11.66 85.89 24.46
C ALA A 57 -10.94 85.52 23.17
N PHE A 58 -10.73 86.48 22.27
CA PHE A 58 -9.92 86.28 21.07
C PHE A 58 -8.47 85.96 21.40
N ALA A 59 -7.85 86.76 22.27
CA ALA A 59 -6.46 86.61 22.65
C ALA A 59 -6.22 85.31 23.43
N GLU A 60 -7.19 84.87 24.23
CA GLU A 60 -7.18 83.59 24.92
C GLU A 60 -7.29 82.43 23.91
N HIS A 61 -8.22 82.50 22.95
CA HIS A 61 -8.36 81.50 21.90
C HIS A 61 -7.09 81.35 21.05
N LEU A 62 -6.43 82.46 20.67
CA LEU A 62 -5.17 82.44 19.93
C LEU A 62 -4.02 81.76 20.68
N LYS A 63 -4.06 81.78 22.03
CA LYS A 63 -3.03 81.17 22.89
C LYS A 63 -3.38 79.76 23.32
N ASP A 64 -4.64 79.35 23.20
CA ASP A 64 -5.10 78.02 23.55
C ASP A 64 -4.70 77.01 22.47
N GLN A 65 -3.68 76.21 22.79
CA GLN A 65 -3.20 75.12 21.92
C GLN A 65 -4.24 74.01 21.70
N ASN A 66 -5.31 74.00 22.50
CA ASN A 66 -6.35 72.97 22.47
C ASN A 66 -7.68 73.48 21.89
N ALA A 67 -7.73 74.73 21.40
CA ALA A 67 -8.95 75.40 20.96
C ALA A 67 -9.72 74.65 19.86
N HIS A 68 -9.05 73.76 19.14
CA HIS A 68 -9.60 72.98 18.03
C HIS A 68 -9.44 71.46 18.20
N ASP A 69 -9.15 70.96 19.40
CA ASP A 69 -8.86 69.54 19.63
C ASP A 69 -10.00 68.59 19.23
N ALA A 70 -11.24 69.09 19.23
CA ALA A 70 -12.43 68.34 18.84
C ALA A 70 -12.56 68.11 17.32
N VAL A 71 -11.88 68.91 16.49
CA VAL A 71 -12.09 68.94 15.03
C VAL A 71 -10.80 68.83 14.22
N LEU A 72 -9.65 69.20 14.79
CA LEU A 72 -8.34 69.14 14.14
C LEU A 72 -7.40 68.18 14.88
N ALA A 73 -6.61 67.43 14.12
CA ALA A 73 -5.51 66.67 14.68
C ALA A 73 -4.31 67.59 14.95
N LYS A 74 -3.66 67.45 16.11
CA LYS A 74 -2.37 68.08 16.38
C LYS A 74 -1.30 67.51 15.48
N LEU A 75 -0.25 68.27 15.23
CA LEU A 75 0.90 67.85 14.43
C LEU A 75 1.55 66.56 14.96
N ASN A 76 1.61 66.42 16.29
CA ASN A 76 2.13 65.24 16.98
C ASN A 76 1.06 64.15 17.23
N ALA A 77 -0.16 64.33 16.72
CA ALA A 77 -1.31 63.44 16.90
C ALA A 77 -1.72 63.16 18.37
N SER A 78 -1.24 63.92 19.36
CA SER A 78 -1.45 63.59 20.78
C SER A 78 -2.89 63.73 21.25
N ASN A 79 -3.76 64.38 20.47
CA ASN A 79 -5.21 64.48 20.74
C ASN A 79 -6.04 63.40 20.00
N LEU A 80 -5.39 62.47 19.28
CA LEU A 80 -6.10 61.38 18.62
C LEU A 80 -6.34 60.21 19.57
N THR A 81 -7.57 59.67 19.53
CA THR A 81 -7.92 58.43 20.21
C THR A 81 -7.67 57.23 19.28
N PRO A 82 -7.59 55.99 19.79
CA PRO A 82 -7.50 54.80 18.95
C PRO A 82 -8.61 54.73 17.89
N ALA A 83 -9.83 55.14 18.23
CA ALA A 83 -10.96 55.19 17.29
C ALA A 83 -10.72 56.19 16.13
N HIS A 84 -10.13 57.36 16.40
CA HIS A 84 -9.75 58.31 15.33
C HIS A 84 -8.71 57.69 14.40
N VAL A 85 -7.70 57.03 14.97
CA VAL A 85 -6.65 56.35 14.22
C VAL A 85 -7.25 55.26 13.32
N ASP A 86 -8.15 54.43 13.83
CA ASP A 86 -8.78 53.36 13.05
C ASP A 86 -9.67 53.91 11.92
N GLN A 87 -10.46 54.96 12.18
CA GLN A 87 -11.24 55.62 11.14
C GLN A 87 -10.35 56.22 10.05
N TRP A 88 -9.21 56.82 10.43
CA TRP A 88 -8.24 57.34 9.47
C TRP A 88 -7.60 56.21 8.66
N LYS A 89 -7.18 55.11 9.31
CA LYS A 89 -6.64 53.94 8.61
C LYS A 89 -7.64 53.37 7.59
N GLN A 90 -8.93 53.35 7.95
CA GLN A 90 -10.01 52.91 7.05
C GLN A 90 -10.19 53.87 5.87
N LYS A 91 -10.29 55.18 6.12
CA LYS A 91 -10.48 56.19 5.06
C LYS A 91 -9.30 56.29 4.11
N LEU A 92 -8.09 56.17 4.64
CA LEU A 92 -6.85 56.16 3.86
C LEU A 92 -6.56 54.81 3.21
N GLN A 93 -7.39 53.79 3.48
CA GLN A 93 -7.23 52.42 2.97
C GLN A 93 -5.87 51.78 3.33
N ILE A 94 -5.29 52.18 4.46
CA ILE A 94 -4.01 51.65 4.96
C ILE A 94 -4.19 50.56 6.02
N ASN A 95 -5.42 50.09 6.26
CA ASN A 95 -5.71 48.95 7.15
C ASN A 95 -4.90 47.70 6.81
N LEU A 96 -4.55 47.54 5.53
CA LEU A 96 -3.79 46.40 5.00
C LEU A 96 -2.31 46.73 4.78
N ALA A 97 -1.87 47.94 5.14
CA ALA A 97 -0.46 48.29 5.04
C ALA A 97 0.33 47.43 6.03
N ALA A 98 1.35 46.75 5.52
CA ALA A 98 2.32 46.04 6.34
C ALA A 98 3.14 47.05 7.15
N THR A 99 2.97 47.05 8.46
CA THR A 99 3.86 47.75 9.38
C THR A 99 4.87 46.74 9.91
N ILE A 100 6.15 47.03 9.68
CA ILE A 100 7.26 46.28 10.30
C ILE A 100 7.48 46.87 11.68
N ASP A 101 7.72 46.01 12.66
CA ASP A 101 8.07 46.40 14.02
C ASP A 101 9.18 47.47 14.05
N GLY A 102 8.92 48.57 14.75
CA GLY A 102 9.95 49.53 15.16
C GLY A 102 10.64 49.03 16.44
N ALA A 103 11.65 49.76 16.93
CA ALA A 103 12.41 49.34 18.12
C ALA A 103 11.54 49.08 19.37
N GLU A 104 10.33 49.66 19.46
CA GLU A 104 9.46 49.57 20.63
C GLU A 104 7.99 49.23 20.32
N GLU A 105 7.59 49.04 19.05
CA GLU A 105 6.20 48.77 18.68
C GLU A 105 6.08 47.51 17.81
N THR A 106 5.10 46.66 18.16
CA THR A 106 4.74 45.47 17.36
C THR A 106 3.78 45.89 16.25
N GLY A 107 4.22 45.72 15.00
CA GLY A 107 3.43 45.86 13.79
C GLY A 107 2.52 44.67 13.52
N ASN A 108 1.90 44.67 12.34
CA ASN A 108 0.96 43.64 11.91
C ASN A 108 1.59 42.55 11.02
N VAL A 109 2.90 42.62 10.76
CA VAL A 109 3.65 41.63 9.96
C VAL A 109 4.81 41.07 10.76
N PHE A 110 5.06 39.77 10.62
CA PHE A 110 6.20 39.12 11.26
C PHE A 110 7.53 39.73 10.83
N THR A 111 8.43 39.90 11.81
CA THR A 111 9.82 40.25 11.54
C THR A 111 10.53 39.15 10.72
N LYS A 112 11.65 39.50 10.08
CA LYS A 112 12.51 38.51 9.39
C LYS A 112 12.95 37.39 10.32
N LYS A 113 13.23 37.71 11.59
CA LYS A 113 13.64 36.72 12.61
C LYS A 113 12.51 35.74 12.93
N GLN A 114 11.30 36.24 13.21
CA GLN A 114 10.14 35.38 13.44
C GLN A 114 9.81 34.52 12.22
N THR A 115 9.92 35.11 11.02
CA THR A 115 9.72 34.37 9.76
C THR A 115 10.75 33.26 9.61
N ALA A 116 12.02 33.53 9.89
CA ALA A 116 13.07 32.52 9.88
C ALA A 116 12.80 31.40 10.88
N GLU A 117 12.42 31.72 12.13
CA GLU A 117 12.06 30.72 13.14
C GLU A 117 10.88 29.84 12.72
N ILE A 118 9.90 30.38 12.00
CA ILE A 118 8.77 29.61 11.44
C ILE A 118 9.27 28.68 10.33
N VAL A 119 10.10 29.20 9.41
CA VAL A 119 10.68 28.42 8.32
C VAL A 119 11.56 27.29 8.85
N ASP A 120 12.38 27.53 9.86
CA ASP A 120 13.24 26.52 10.48
C ASP A 120 12.40 25.38 11.09
N LYS A 121 11.30 25.71 11.77
CA LYS A 121 10.37 24.69 12.30
C LYS A 121 9.72 23.87 11.19
N LEU A 122 9.33 24.50 10.08
CA LEU A 122 8.76 23.80 8.93
C LEU A 122 9.79 22.87 8.29
N GLN A 123 11.03 23.34 8.11
CA GLN A 123 12.12 22.52 7.58
C GLN A 123 12.43 21.32 8.47
N ALA A 124 12.42 21.49 9.79
CA ALA A 124 12.60 20.38 10.73
C ALA A 124 11.50 19.32 10.57
N LYS A 125 10.23 19.75 10.40
CA LYS A 125 9.11 18.83 10.15
C LYS A 125 9.18 18.15 8.79
N ASP A 126 9.64 18.85 7.77
CA ASP A 126 9.84 18.27 6.44
C ASP A 126 10.91 17.16 6.49
N ASN A 127 12.01 17.40 7.21
CA ASN A 127 13.04 16.39 7.44
C ASN A 127 12.51 15.17 8.23
N GLU A 128 11.71 15.37 9.29
CA GLU A 128 11.06 14.26 10.02
C GLU A 128 10.16 13.42 9.10
N ILE A 129 9.40 14.08 8.22
CA ILE A 129 8.54 13.40 7.24
C ILE A 129 9.37 12.60 6.25
N LEU A 130 10.48 13.16 5.74
CA LEU A 130 11.39 12.45 4.85
C LEU A 130 11.97 11.20 5.52
N GLU A 131 12.37 11.28 6.78
CA GLU A 131 12.81 10.10 7.55
C GLU A 131 11.71 9.04 7.69
N HIS A 132 10.46 9.44 7.94
CA HIS A 132 9.34 8.51 8.00
C HIS A 132 9.06 7.85 6.65
N ILE A 133 9.15 8.59 5.55
CA ILE A 133 8.99 8.03 4.20
C ILE A 133 10.08 6.99 3.92
N VAL A 134 11.33 7.27 4.29
CA VAL A 134 12.43 6.31 4.15
C VAL A 134 12.14 5.04 4.96
N LYS A 135 11.74 5.16 6.23
CA LYS A 135 11.36 4.01 7.07
C LYS A 135 10.21 3.19 6.48
N ILE A 136 9.18 3.86 5.95
CA ILE A 136 8.05 3.18 5.29
C ILE A 136 8.56 2.44 4.04
N ASN A 137 9.38 3.08 3.22
CA ASN A 137 9.95 2.44 2.05
C ASN A 137 10.82 1.24 2.43
N GLU A 138 11.63 1.33 3.49
CA GLU A 138 12.40 0.20 4.02
C GLU A 138 11.48 -0.94 4.49
N MET A 139 10.38 -0.64 5.18
CA MET A 139 9.38 -1.64 5.58
C MET A 139 8.66 -2.28 4.38
N LEU A 140 8.42 -1.52 3.31
CA LEU A 140 7.78 -2.00 2.09
C LEU A 140 8.75 -2.75 1.16
N ILE A 141 10.05 -2.45 1.22
CA ILE A 141 11.14 -3.14 0.52
C ILE A 141 11.61 -4.36 1.30
N CYS A 142 11.24 -4.50 2.58
CA CYS A 142 11.33 -5.77 3.27
C CYS A 142 10.46 -6.76 2.49
N ASP A 143 11.08 -7.46 1.54
CA ASP A 143 10.54 -8.63 0.89
C ASP A 143 10.02 -9.49 2.04
N ASP A 144 8.70 -9.49 2.21
CA ASP A 144 8.05 -10.28 3.24
C ASP A 144 8.23 -11.72 2.77
N MET A 145 9.40 -12.28 3.08
CA MET A 145 9.82 -13.61 2.66
C MET A 145 8.75 -14.63 3.01
N ASP A 146 7.99 -14.38 4.08
CA ASP A 146 6.88 -15.21 4.51
C ASP A 146 5.70 -15.11 3.53
N LEU A 147 5.36 -13.92 3.00
CA LEU A 147 4.29 -13.76 2.02
C LEU A 147 4.66 -14.36 0.66
N ASP A 148 5.90 -14.19 0.21
CA ASP A 148 6.38 -14.80 -1.04
C ASP A 148 6.47 -16.33 -0.93
N GLN A 149 6.95 -16.86 0.21
CA GLN A 149 6.94 -18.30 0.48
C GLN A 149 5.51 -18.85 0.59
N LEU A 150 4.58 -18.12 1.23
CA LEU A 150 3.17 -18.49 1.25
C LEU A 150 2.58 -18.48 -0.16
N GLN A 151 2.96 -17.52 -1.01
CA GLN A 151 2.51 -17.45 -2.40
C GLN A 151 3.06 -18.62 -3.23
N GLU A 152 4.30 -19.04 -2.99
CA GLU A 152 4.90 -20.25 -3.58
C GLU A 152 4.14 -21.52 -3.14
N ILE A 153 3.87 -21.66 -1.85
CA ILE A 153 3.08 -22.78 -1.30
C ILE A 153 1.67 -22.79 -1.91
N VAL A 154 1.01 -21.63 -2.00
CA VAL A 154 -0.32 -21.50 -2.62
C VAL A 154 -0.28 -21.92 -4.09
N ASN A 155 0.77 -21.53 -4.82
CA ASN A 155 0.96 -21.93 -6.22
C ASN A 155 1.15 -23.45 -6.34
N TYR A 156 1.97 -24.04 -5.47
CA TYR A 156 2.18 -25.49 -5.41
C TYR A 156 0.88 -26.25 -5.09
N ILE A 157 0.07 -25.77 -4.16
CA ILE A 157 -1.24 -26.37 -3.82
C ILE A 157 -2.19 -26.29 -5.01
N LYS A 158 -2.24 -25.16 -5.72
CA LYS A 158 -3.08 -25.00 -6.93
C LYS A 158 -2.69 -25.99 -8.02
N GLU A 159 -1.39 -26.15 -8.27
CA GLU A 159 -0.88 -27.08 -9.27
C GLU A 159 -1.14 -28.54 -8.85
N SER A 160 -0.89 -28.88 -7.58
CA SER A 160 -1.21 -30.20 -7.03
C SER A 160 -2.70 -30.53 -7.19
N ARG A 161 -3.59 -29.58 -6.93
CA ARG A 161 -5.03 -29.76 -7.11
C ARG A 161 -5.41 -30.01 -8.57
N LYS A 162 -4.76 -29.30 -9.51
CA LYS A 162 -4.97 -29.50 -10.96
C LYS A 162 -4.50 -30.87 -11.41
N GLN A 163 -3.34 -31.33 -10.93
CA GLN A 163 -2.83 -32.67 -11.21
C GLN A 163 -3.75 -33.76 -10.66
N ILE A 164 -4.23 -33.62 -9.42
CA ILE A 164 -5.23 -34.54 -8.84
C ILE A 164 -6.54 -34.52 -9.65
N GLY A 165 -6.99 -33.36 -10.12
CA GLY A 165 -8.15 -33.25 -11.01
C GLY A 165 -7.95 -34.03 -12.31
N SER A 166 -6.79 -33.86 -12.95
CA SER A 166 -6.42 -34.57 -14.18
C SER A 166 -6.33 -36.09 -13.96
N LEU A 167 -5.78 -36.53 -12.82
CA LEU A 167 -5.75 -37.93 -12.42
C LEU A 167 -7.15 -38.48 -12.17
N ARG A 168 -8.04 -37.71 -11.55
CA ARG A 168 -9.45 -38.10 -11.36
C ARG A 168 -10.18 -38.25 -12.69
N GLU A 169 -10.01 -37.32 -13.62
CA GLU A 169 -10.56 -37.47 -14.98
C GLU A 169 -9.99 -38.69 -15.70
N THR A 170 -8.70 -38.96 -15.54
CA THR A 170 -8.04 -40.16 -16.10
C THR A 170 -8.58 -41.45 -15.48
N LEU A 171 -8.83 -41.48 -14.17
CA LEU A 171 -9.44 -42.61 -13.46
C LEU A 171 -10.89 -42.85 -13.87
N VAL A 172 -11.69 -41.78 -14.05
CA VAL A 172 -13.08 -41.86 -14.49
C VAL A 172 -13.19 -42.29 -15.95
N ASN A 173 -12.22 -41.93 -16.80
CA ASN A 173 -12.17 -42.33 -18.21
C ASN A 173 -11.50 -43.71 -18.45
N GLY A 174 -11.11 -44.40 -17.38
CA GLY A 174 -10.55 -45.76 -17.42
C GLY A 174 -9.10 -45.78 -17.89
N ILE A 175 -8.20 -46.20 -17.00
CA ILE A 175 -6.83 -46.60 -17.37
C ILE A 175 -6.95 -47.91 -18.16
N SER A 176 -7.09 -47.82 -19.48
CA SER A 176 -7.21 -49.00 -20.34
C SER A 176 -5.83 -49.62 -20.63
N ASP A 177 -5.00 -49.80 -19.62
CA ASP A 177 -3.73 -50.53 -19.74
C ASP A 177 -3.96 -52.03 -20.04
N ASP A 178 -5.20 -52.49 -19.86
CA ASP A 178 -5.58 -53.87 -20.16
C ASP A 178 -5.90 -54.13 -21.64
N LYS A 179 -5.99 -53.13 -22.53
CA LYS A 179 -6.39 -53.39 -23.93
C LYS A 179 -5.20 -53.69 -24.83
N ILE A 180 -5.19 -54.88 -25.42
CA ILE A 180 -4.18 -55.27 -26.41
C ILE A 180 -4.71 -55.10 -27.83
N ARG A 181 -3.82 -54.76 -28.78
CA ARG A 181 -4.15 -54.74 -30.22
C ARG A 181 -3.20 -55.65 -30.97
N LEU A 182 -3.71 -56.77 -31.48
CA LEU A 182 -2.96 -57.63 -32.38
C LEU A 182 -2.79 -56.92 -33.72
N LEU A 183 -1.56 -56.83 -34.21
CA LEU A 183 -1.23 -56.12 -35.46
C LEU A 183 -1.61 -56.90 -36.75
N GLY A 184 -2.18 -58.09 -36.61
CA GLY A 184 -2.55 -58.96 -37.73
C GLY A 184 -3.67 -59.95 -37.37
N ASN A 185 -4.20 -60.63 -38.38
CA ASN A 185 -5.26 -61.63 -38.22
C ASN A 185 -4.63 -63.03 -38.11
N TYR A 186 -4.57 -63.58 -36.90
CA TYR A 186 -3.95 -64.87 -36.63
C TYR A 186 -5.03 -65.95 -36.45
N SER A 187 -5.17 -66.82 -37.46
CA SER A 187 -6.15 -67.91 -37.41
C SER A 187 -5.90 -68.82 -36.20
N GLY A 188 -6.92 -69.06 -35.37
CA GLY A 188 -6.83 -69.90 -34.17
C GLY A 188 -6.38 -69.19 -32.89
N TRP A 189 -6.27 -67.85 -32.91
CA TRP A 189 -5.95 -67.00 -31.74
C TRP A 189 -7.14 -66.21 -31.18
N GLY A 190 -8.31 -66.26 -31.84
CA GLY A 190 -9.53 -65.60 -31.37
C GLY A 190 -9.45 -64.06 -31.37
N ILE A 191 -10.50 -63.40 -30.86
CA ILE A 191 -10.55 -61.94 -30.67
C ILE A 191 -10.35 -61.68 -29.17
N SER A 192 -9.10 -61.50 -28.74
CA SER A 192 -8.77 -61.09 -27.37
C SER A 192 -8.64 -59.58 -27.30
N THR A 193 -9.54 -58.90 -26.59
CA THR A 193 -9.52 -57.44 -26.45
C THR A 193 -8.69 -57.00 -25.25
N TYR A 194 -8.56 -57.88 -24.25
CA TYR A 194 -7.87 -57.59 -23.00
C TYR A 194 -6.64 -58.49 -22.77
N GLN A 195 -5.61 -57.97 -22.09
CA GLN A 195 -4.34 -58.65 -21.83
C GLN A 195 -4.52 -59.95 -21.03
N ASN A 196 -5.44 -59.96 -20.06
CA ASN A 196 -5.78 -61.16 -19.29
C ASN A 196 -6.33 -62.30 -20.17
N GLN A 197 -7.23 -61.99 -21.11
CA GLN A 197 -7.81 -62.95 -22.05
C GLN A 197 -6.74 -63.55 -22.98
N PHE A 198 -5.78 -62.73 -23.39
CA PHE A 198 -4.66 -63.21 -24.19
C PHE A 198 -3.72 -64.11 -23.40
N ASN A 199 -3.41 -63.75 -22.16
CA ASN A 199 -2.57 -64.57 -21.28
C ASN A 199 -3.18 -65.96 -21.03
N ASP A 200 -4.49 -66.03 -20.78
CA ASP A 200 -5.20 -67.31 -20.59
C ASP A 200 -5.13 -68.19 -21.84
N LEU A 201 -5.28 -67.59 -23.03
CA LEU A 201 -5.22 -68.31 -24.31
C LEU A 201 -3.81 -68.82 -24.62
N VAL A 202 -2.78 -68.02 -24.35
CA VAL A 202 -1.37 -68.41 -24.47
C VAL A 202 -1.06 -69.56 -23.52
N PHE A 203 -1.45 -69.43 -22.24
CA PHE A 203 -1.22 -70.46 -21.23
C PHE A 203 -1.88 -71.79 -21.61
N GLY A 204 -3.12 -71.77 -22.08
CA GLY A 204 -3.83 -72.97 -22.53
C GLY A 204 -3.10 -73.69 -23.68
N LYS A 205 -2.55 -72.94 -24.64
CA LYS A 205 -1.77 -73.52 -25.75
C LYS A 205 -0.44 -74.10 -25.28
N ILE A 206 0.30 -73.39 -24.43
CA ILE A 206 1.57 -73.89 -23.86
C ILE A 206 1.32 -75.19 -23.09
N LYS A 207 0.28 -75.23 -22.25
CA LYS A 207 -0.07 -76.42 -21.48
C LYS A 207 -0.43 -77.63 -22.36
N ASN A 208 -1.06 -77.39 -23.51
CA ASN A 208 -1.36 -78.47 -24.46
C ASN A 208 -0.07 -78.99 -25.13
N ILE A 209 0.84 -78.10 -25.51
CA ILE A 209 2.16 -78.47 -26.05
C ILE A 209 2.98 -79.26 -25.02
N GLU A 210 2.99 -78.82 -23.75
CA GLU A 210 3.71 -79.51 -22.67
C GLU A 210 3.13 -80.90 -22.39
N LYS A 211 1.80 -81.06 -22.48
CA LYS A 211 1.15 -82.38 -22.34
C LYS A 211 1.52 -83.33 -23.47
N GLU A 212 1.67 -82.84 -24.69
CA GLU A 212 2.09 -83.65 -25.83
C GLU A 212 3.55 -84.12 -25.66
N PHE A 213 4.43 -83.28 -25.12
CA PHE A 213 5.85 -83.60 -24.89
C PHE A 213 6.14 -84.50 -23.69
N ALA A 214 5.27 -84.57 -22.68
CA ALA A 214 5.51 -85.31 -21.44
C ALA A 214 5.26 -86.84 -21.53
N SER A 215 4.95 -87.37 -22.71
CA SER A 215 4.54 -88.79 -22.88
C SER A 215 5.71 -89.76 -23.16
N GLU A 216 6.95 -89.29 -23.32
CA GLU A 216 8.16 -90.13 -23.37
C GLU A 216 8.92 -90.09 -22.03
N LYS A 217 8.64 -91.05 -21.14
CA LYS A 217 9.36 -91.20 -19.87
C LYS A 217 10.79 -91.69 -20.13
N ILE A 218 11.79 -90.83 -19.95
CA ILE A 218 13.21 -91.12 -20.24
C ILE A 218 14.06 -91.52 -19.02
N ILE A 219 13.52 -91.38 -17.80
CA ILE A 219 14.22 -91.66 -16.53
C ILE A 219 13.33 -92.45 -15.57
N TYR A 220 13.91 -93.41 -14.87
CA TYR A 220 13.30 -94.16 -13.78
C TYR A 220 14.22 -94.17 -12.56
N GLU A 221 13.67 -93.98 -11.36
CA GLU A 221 14.45 -93.93 -10.13
C GLU A 221 13.84 -94.83 -9.05
N GLN A 222 14.69 -95.58 -8.33
CA GLN A 222 14.26 -96.44 -7.24
C GLN A 222 15.37 -96.64 -6.19
N ARG A 223 14.98 -96.91 -4.95
CA ARG A 223 15.89 -97.22 -3.83
C ARG A 223 15.89 -98.71 -3.53
N VAL A 224 17.08 -99.29 -3.34
CA VAL A 224 17.26 -100.72 -3.04
C VAL A 224 18.20 -100.94 -1.86
N ARG A 225 18.06 -102.06 -1.14
CA ARG A 225 18.89 -102.46 0.02
C ARG A 225 19.75 -103.70 -0.23
N GLY A 226 19.84 -104.14 -1.48
CA GLY A 226 20.53 -105.36 -1.90
C GLY A 226 20.04 -105.79 -3.27
N ASN A 227 20.35 -107.03 -3.65
CA ASN A 227 19.96 -107.58 -4.96
C ASN A 227 18.44 -107.46 -5.15
N SER A 228 18.01 -106.94 -6.30
CA SER A 228 16.61 -106.60 -6.55
C SER A 228 16.24 -106.69 -8.03
N SER A 229 15.01 -107.11 -8.32
CA SER A 229 14.39 -107.01 -9.65
C SER A 229 13.61 -105.71 -9.76
N ILE A 230 13.86 -104.94 -10.81
CA ILE A 230 13.35 -103.57 -11.01
C ILE A 230 12.57 -103.52 -12.31
N LYS A 231 11.32 -103.04 -12.22
CA LYS A 231 10.46 -102.73 -13.36
C LYS A 231 10.49 -101.22 -13.62
N HIS A 232 11.20 -100.80 -14.67
CA HIS A 232 11.44 -99.40 -15.00
C HIS A 232 10.52 -98.82 -16.08
N ASP A 233 9.88 -99.66 -16.90
CA ASP A 233 8.92 -99.26 -17.93
C ASP A 233 9.45 -98.18 -18.90
N LEU A 234 10.72 -98.28 -19.32
CA LEU A 234 11.36 -97.30 -20.24
C LEU A 234 11.37 -97.78 -21.70
N ASP A 235 10.86 -98.98 -21.97
CA ASP A 235 10.82 -99.65 -23.27
C ASP A 235 12.15 -99.54 -24.03
N THR A 236 13.23 -99.95 -23.35
CA THR A 236 14.60 -99.91 -23.89
C THR A 236 15.49 -100.97 -23.23
N LEU A 237 16.39 -101.56 -24.01
CA LEU A 237 17.51 -102.35 -23.49
C LEU A 237 18.81 -101.52 -23.39
N SER A 238 18.80 -100.31 -23.97
CA SER A 238 19.88 -99.33 -23.96
C SER A 238 19.60 -98.29 -22.88
N PHE A 239 20.30 -98.45 -21.75
CA PHE A 239 20.19 -97.54 -20.62
C PHE A 239 21.53 -97.37 -19.93
N VAL A 240 21.71 -96.24 -19.27
CA VAL A 240 22.75 -96.02 -18.25
C VAL A 240 22.11 -96.21 -16.89
N ILE A 241 22.82 -96.86 -15.98
CA ILE A 241 22.41 -96.93 -14.57
C ILE A 241 23.49 -96.28 -13.71
N ASP A 242 23.05 -95.35 -12.87
CA ASP A 242 23.89 -94.77 -11.83
C ASP A 242 23.40 -95.27 -10.47
N ALA A 243 24.36 -95.73 -9.67
CA ALA A 243 24.14 -96.24 -8.32
C ALA A 243 25.02 -95.49 -7.35
N TYR A 244 24.43 -94.94 -6.28
CA TYR A 244 25.22 -94.36 -5.20
C TYR A 244 24.61 -94.65 -3.83
N ASP A 245 25.48 -94.71 -2.83
CA ASP A 245 25.09 -94.88 -1.44
C ASP A 245 24.42 -93.58 -0.95
N THR A 246 23.19 -93.69 -0.43
CA THR A 246 22.41 -92.50 -0.02
C THR A 246 22.99 -91.75 1.19
N VAL A 247 23.89 -92.36 1.95
CA VAL A 247 24.54 -91.77 3.13
C VAL A 247 25.92 -91.25 2.76
N THR A 248 26.74 -92.07 2.11
CA THR A 248 28.14 -91.70 1.80
C THR A 248 28.32 -90.99 0.46
N LEU A 249 27.29 -91.04 -0.40
CA LEU A 249 27.25 -90.45 -1.75
C LEU A 249 28.31 -90.99 -2.72
N PHE A 250 29.06 -92.03 -2.34
CA PHE A 250 29.97 -92.69 -3.25
C PHE A 250 29.22 -93.59 -4.23
N THR A 251 29.69 -93.61 -5.47
CA THR A 251 29.19 -94.51 -6.52
C THR A 251 29.46 -95.97 -6.11
N VAL A 252 28.44 -96.81 -6.20
CA VAL A 252 28.53 -98.22 -5.83
C VAL A 252 28.62 -99.05 -7.11
N PRO A 253 29.69 -99.84 -7.30
CA PRO A 253 29.77 -100.75 -8.43
C PRO A 253 28.70 -101.83 -8.28
N LEU A 254 27.97 -102.10 -9.36
CA LEU A 254 26.94 -103.12 -9.42
C LEU A 254 27.01 -103.87 -10.75
N LYS A 255 26.43 -105.06 -10.77
CA LYS A 255 26.22 -105.85 -11.99
C LYS A 255 24.74 -105.80 -12.34
N VAL A 256 24.43 -105.52 -13.60
CA VAL A 256 23.05 -105.53 -14.10
C VAL A 256 22.85 -106.70 -15.06
N ARG A 257 21.79 -107.47 -14.84
CA ARG A 257 21.27 -108.43 -15.80
C ARG A 257 20.02 -107.86 -16.45
N ARG A 258 20.02 -107.72 -17.77
CA ARG A 258 18.84 -107.29 -18.55
C ARG A 258 17.88 -108.46 -18.69
N ILE A 259 16.60 -108.27 -18.32
CA ILE A 259 15.57 -109.30 -18.46
C ILE A 259 14.77 -109.03 -19.74
N ASP A 260 14.20 -107.83 -19.87
CA ASP A 260 13.44 -107.36 -21.02
C ASP A 260 13.50 -105.82 -21.11
N PRO A 261 12.91 -105.15 -22.13
CA PRO A 261 12.99 -103.69 -22.30
C PRO A 261 12.43 -102.86 -21.13
N ASN A 262 11.75 -103.47 -20.16
CA ASN A 262 11.13 -102.78 -19.02
C ASN A 262 11.60 -103.31 -17.68
N ASN A 263 12.34 -104.43 -17.64
CA ASN A 263 12.74 -105.10 -16.41
C ASN A 263 14.24 -105.44 -16.39
N ILE A 264 14.88 -105.17 -15.25
CA ILE A 264 16.28 -105.50 -15.00
C ILE A 264 16.44 -106.15 -13.62
N GLU A 265 17.53 -106.88 -13.43
CA GLU A 265 17.96 -107.34 -12.12
C GLU A 265 19.30 -106.70 -11.78
N VAL A 266 19.39 -106.14 -10.57
CA VAL A 266 20.58 -105.50 -10.03
C VAL A 266 21.19 -106.42 -8.97
N LEU A 267 22.48 -106.68 -9.11
CA LEU A 267 23.27 -107.56 -8.26
C LEU A 267 24.48 -106.82 -7.70
N PHE A 268 24.70 -106.96 -6.40
CA PHE A 268 25.84 -106.41 -5.68
C PHE A 268 26.80 -107.55 -5.30
N ASP A 269 28.11 -107.28 -5.33
CA ASP A 269 29.14 -108.26 -4.98
C ASP A 269 29.12 -108.63 -3.48
N SER A 270 28.62 -107.74 -2.64
CA SER A 270 28.31 -107.96 -1.23
C SER A 270 27.06 -107.16 -0.85
N ILE A 271 26.39 -107.54 0.25
CA ILE A 271 25.19 -106.84 0.72
C ILE A 271 25.58 -105.41 1.10
N PRO A 272 25.01 -104.37 0.44
CA PRO A 272 25.36 -102.98 0.76
C PRO A 272 24.97 -102.64 2.20
N PRO A 273 25.81 -101.90 2.95
CA PRO A 273 25.50 -101.51 4.32
C PRO A 273 24.38 -100.47 4.42
N ASN A 274 24.21 -99.63 3.39
CA ASN A 274 23.22 -98.57 3.31
C ASN A 274 22.28 -98.74 2.11
N ILE A 275 21.21 -97.94 2.06
CA ILE A 275 20.29 -97.89 0.92
C ILE A 275 21.01 -97.28 -0.28
N ILE A 276 20.91 -97.93 -1.43
CA ILE A 276 21.45 -97.44 -2.70
C ILE A 276 20.34 -96.80 -3.52
N GLN A 277 20.57 -95.58 -4.00
CA GLN A 277 19.71 -94.93 -4.98
C GLN A 277 20.15 -95.39 -6.38
N LEU A 278 19.18 -95.85 -7.17
CA LEU A 278 19.36 -96.22 -8.55
C LEU A 278 18.62 -95.23 -9.45
N THR A 279 19.31 -94.72 -10.45
CA THR A 279 18.74 -93.92 -11.53
C THR A 279 19.04 -94.61 -12.85
N ILE A 280 17.99 -95.02 -13.55
CA ILE A 280 18.05 -95.67 -14.86
C ILE A 280 17.61 -94.65 -15.89
N LYS A 281 18.47 -94.36 -16.85
CA LYS A 281 18.20 -93.39 -17.93
C LYS A 281 18.23 -94.09 -19.28
N LYS A 282 17.15 -93.93 -20.05
CA LYS A 282 17.07 -94.36 -21.45
C LYS A 282 18.07 -93.57 -22.29
N ILE A 283 18.86 -94.27 -23.09
CA ILE A 283 19.76 -93.70 -24.11
C ILE A 283 19.03 -93.72 -25.46
#